data_AF-A0A961BM47-F1
#
_entry.id   AF-A0A961BM47-F1
#
_cell.length_a   1.000
_cell.length_b   1.000
_cell.length_c   1.000
_cell.angle_alpha   90.00
_cell.angle_beta   90.00
_cell.angle_gamma   90.00
#
_symmetry.space_group_name_H-M   'P 1'
#
loop_
_entity.id
_entity.type
_entity.pdbx_description
1 polymer ?
#
loop_
_entity_poly.entity_id
_entity_poly.type
_entity_poly.pdbx_seq_one_letter_code
_entity_poly.pdbx_strand_id
1 'polypeptide(L)'
;MLLADPRSIFRFDEHEVVLPLVVVEELDRQKTRMDEVGANARRAIRLLEELGASLDGGMAAPHALPGGGTIRIELNGIRSARLPEVLDASTPDHRILATCLNLDDATGSAVLVTKDAALRIKGAQLGVAVEDYRGDTVQVDESYSGVAEVEVDQDVIDELYDSGKAAIPELEGIINQYLVLRGPGSSSALARVAEAGPDPVAIRIPGARQLFGIETKNTRQCFAADLLLDPDIQAVSLMGMAGTGKTFLSLAAGLEQVIEMGRYRRVSVYRPLIAVGRQEIGFLPGDLTEKLEPWMAAVHDNLYALFGGEGANPRDAVDELFERDVLEMAAVTYLRGRSITNELVIVDEAQN
;
A
#
# COMPACT_ATOMS: atom_id res chain seq x y z
N MET A 1 -13.74 -9.08 7.30
CA MET A 1 -13.00 -9.80 6.23
C MET A 1 -13.49 -9.38 4.84
N LEU A 2 -14.75 -9.69 4.48
CA LEU A 2 -15.34 -9.34 3.18
C LEU A 2 -15.38 -7.84 2.84
N LEU A 3 -15.43 -6.97 3.86
CA LEU A 3 -15.33 -5.51 3.69
C LEU A 3 -13.93 -5.03 3.30
N ALA A 4 -12.89 -5.83 3.59
CA ALA A 4 -11.50 -5.53 3.24
C ALA A 4 -11.12 -6.22 1.92
N ASP A 5 -11.45 -7.50 1.78
CA ASP A 5 -11.26 -8.27 0.55
C ASP A 5 -12.58 -8.99 0.17
N PRO A 6 -13.31 -8.50 -0.85
CA PRO A 6 -14.57 -9.10 -1.27
C PRO A 6 -14.41 -10.50 -1.90
N ARG A 7 -13.19 -10.88 -2.27
CA ARG A 7 -12.86 -12.22 -2.81
C ARG A 7 -12.33 -13.18 -1.76
N SER A 8 -12.30 -12.78 -0.48
CA SER A 8 -11.73 -13.59 0.60
C SER A 8 -12.36 -15.00 0.74
N ILE A 9 -13.63 -15.18 0.36
CA ILE A 9 -14.29 -16.50 0.36
C ILE A 9 -13.65 -17.52 -0.60
N PHE A 10 -12.90 -17.07 -1.62
CA PHE A 10 -12.28 -17.94 -2.63
C PHE A 10 -10.86 -18.39 -2.26
N ARG A 11 -10.39 -18.13 -1.03
CA ARG A 11 -9.00 -18.42 -0.63
C ARG A 11 -8.87 -19.66 0.26
N PHE A 12 -9.88 -20.52 0.24
CA PHE A 12 -10.01 -21.67 1.12
C PHE A 12 -10.22 -22.95 0.30
N ASP A 13 -9.28 -23.21 -0.63
CA ASP A 13 -9.40 -24.21 -1.70
C ASP A 13 -9.61 -25.66 -1.22
N GLU A 14 -9.24 -25.98 0.02
CA GLU A 14 -9.41 -27.31 0.61
C GLU A 14 -10.51 -27.39 1.68
N HIS A 15 -11.20 -26.28 1.97
CA HIS A 15 -12.07 -26.18 3.14
C HIS A 15 -13.53 -25.86 2.78
N GLU A 16 -14.42 -26.14 3.72
CA GLU A 16 -15.80 -25.66 3.69
C GLU A 16 -15.89 -24.29 4.37
N VAL A 17 -16.16 -23.25 3.59
CA VAL A 17 -16.43 -21.90 4.06
C VAL A 17 -17.89 -21.79 4.51
N VAL A 18 -18.08 -21.62 5.82
CA VAL A 18 -19.41 -21.39 6.39
C VAL A 18 -19.57 -19.91 6.71
N LEU A 19 -20.49 -19.24 6.02
CA LEU A 19 -20.80 -17.83 6.20
C LEU A 19 -22.06 -17.66 7.07
N PRO A 20 -21.96 -17.17 8.31
CA PRO A 20 -23.15 -16.88 9.11
C PRO A 20 -24.00 -15.81 8.42
N LEU A 21 -25.33 -16.00 8.36
CA LEU A 21 -26.25 -15.05 7.74
C LEU A 21 -26.11 -13.61 8.29
N VAL A 22 -25.68 -13.44 9.54
CA VAL A 22 -25.47 -12.10 10.14
C VAL A 22 -24.38 -11.31 9.43
N VAL A 23 -23.42 -11.99 8.79
CA VAL A 23 -22.40 -11.33 7.97
C VAL A 23 -23.02 -10.73 6.73
N VAL A 24 -24.01 -11.41 6.11
CA VAL A 24 -24.76 -10.86 4.96
C VAL A 24 -25.59 -9.65 5.38
N GLU A 25 -26.24 -9.71 6.55
CA GLU A 25 -26.94 -8.55 7.13
C GLU A 25 -26.00 -7.34 7.35
N GLU A 26 -24.76 -7.59 7.79
CA GLU A 26 -23.75 -6.54 7.96
C GLU A 26 -23.27 -5.96 6.62
N LEU A 27 -23.03 -6.81 5.60
CA LEU A 27 -22.71 -6.34 4.25
C LEU A 27 -23.81 -5.43 3.70
N ASP A 28 -25.09 -5.78 3.93
CA ASP A 28 -26.21 -4.98 3.49
C ASP A 28 -26.25 -3.60 4.17
N ARG A 29 -25.96 -3.53 5.48
CA ARG A 29 -25.83 -2.26 6.20
C ARG A 29 -24.71 -1.39 5.64
N GLN A 30 -23.56 -1.98 5.31
CA GLN A 30 -22.38 -1.24 4.87
C GLN A 30 -22.43 -0.82 3.40
N LYS A 31 -23.32 -1.41 2.57
CA LYS A 31 -23.39 -1.14 1.11
C LYS A 31 -23.74 0.30 0.75
N THR A 32 -24.29 1.09 1.67
CA THR A 32 -24.69 2.49 1.44
C THR A 32 -23.52 3.47 1.53
N ARG A 33 -22.36 3.03 2.05
CA ARG A 33 -21.17 3.86 2.16
C ARG A 33 -20.61 4.20 0.78
N MET A 34 -20.03 5.40 0.68
CA MET A 34 -19.43 5.92 -0.56
C MET A 34 -17.92 5.67 -0.68
N ASP A 35 -17.33 5.01 0.31
CA ASP A 35 -15.91 4.67 0.38
C ASP A 35 -15.62 3.24 -0.13
N GLU A 36 -14.36 2.80 0.00
CA GLU A 36 -13.93 1.46 -0.38
C GLU A 36 -14.65 0.36 0.40
N VAL A 37 -14.97 0.59 1.67
CA VAL A 37 -15.75 -0.34 2.50
C VAL A 37 -17.12 -0.59 1.86
N GLY A 38 -17.83 0.46 1.45
CA GLY A 38 -19.09 0.33 0.74
C GLY A 38 -18.96 -0.32 -0.64
N ALA A 39 -17.87 -0.04 -1.36
CA ALA A 39 -17.59 -0.68 -2.66
C ALA A 39 -17.36 -2.19 -2.51
N ASN A 40 -16.56 -2.59 -1.52
CA ASN A 40 -16.28 -3.99 -1.20
C ASN A 40 -17.54 -4.71 -0.71
N ALA A 41 -18.37 -4.07 0.12
CA ALA A 41 -19.65 -4.64 0.53
C ALA A 41 -20.55 -4.96 -0.67
N ARG A 42 -20.73 -4.01 -1.60
CA ARG A 42 -21.50 -4.23 -2.84
C ARG A 42 -20.90 -5.34 -3.71
N ARG A 43 -19.56 -5.41 -3.79
CA ARG A 43 -18.88 -6.44 -4.59
C ARG A 43 -19.01 -7.83 -3.98
N ALA A 44 -18.87 -7.96 -2.66
CA ALA A 44 -19.07 -9.21 -1.95
C ALA A 44 -20.50 -9.73 -2.12
N ILE A 45 -21.53 -8.86 -2.01
CA ILE A 45 -22.93 -9.23 -2.25
C ILE A 45 -23.11 -9.75 -3.68
N ARG A 46 -22.60 -9.04 -4.70
CA ARG A 46 -22.67 -9.50 -6.10
C ARG A 46 -22.02 -10.86 -6.31
N LEU A 47 -20.85 -11.11 -5.71
CA LEU A 47 -20.17 -12.40 -5.80
C LEU A 47 -21.00 -13.54 -5.18
N LEU A 48 -21.69 -13.27 -4.05
CA LEU A 48 -22.61 -14.24 -3.46
C LEU A 48 -23.83 -14.49 -4.38
N GLU A 49 -24.38 -13.45 -5.01
CA GLU A 49 -25.45 -13.59 -6.01
C GLU A 49 -25.01 -14.40 -7.23
N GLU A 50 -23.82 -14.14 -7.78
CA GLU A 50 -23.23 -14.86 -8.91
C GLU A 50 -23.03 -16.36 -8.61
N LEU A 51 -22.70 -16.68 -7.36
CA LEU A 51 -22.59 -18.06 -6.88
C LEU A 51 -23.96 -18.72 -6.57
N GLY A 52 -25.07 -18.01 -6.76
CA GLY A 52 -26.42 -18.56 -6.64
C GLY A 52 -27.10 -18.35 -5.28
N ALA A 53 -26.61 -17.44 -4.42
CA ALA A 53 -27.21 -17.21 -3.10
C ALA A 53 -28.68 -16.76 -3.14
N SER A 54 -29.15 -16.21 -4.26
CA SER A 54 -30.51 -15.73 -4.49
C SER A 54 -31.42 -16.72 -5.24
N LEU A 55 -30.93 -17.91 -5.59
CA LEU A 55 -31.71 -18.95 -6.26
C LEU A 55 -32.54 -19.78 -5.25
N ASP A 56 -33.50 -20.58 -5.75
CA ASP A 56 -34.32 -21.46 -4.92
C ASP A 56 -33.46 -22.45 -4.10
N GLY A 57 -33.66 -22.48 -2.78
CA GLY A 57 -32.81 -23.21 -1.83
C GLY A 57 -31.61 -22.42 -1.30
N GLY A 58 -31.28 -21.30 -1.93
CA GLY A 58 -30.16 -20.42 -1.59
C GLY A 58 -28.84 -21.19 -1.45
N MET A 59 -27.94 -20.65 -0.62
CA MET A 59 -26.70 -21.35 -0.23
C MET A 59 -26.85 -22.16 1.06
N ALA A 60 -27.99 -22.79 1.33
CA ALA A 60 -28.17 -23.56 2.57
C ALA A 60 -27.29 -24.83 2.60
N ALA A 61 -27.09 -25.47 1.44
CA ALA A 61 -26.18 -26.59 1.26
C ALA A 61 -24.79 -26.12 0.77
N PRO A 62 -23.73 -26.93 0.94
CA PRO A 62 -22.41 -26.64 0.36
C PRO A 62 -22.47 -26.47 -1.17
N HIS A 63 -21.98 -25.33 -1.66
CA HIS A 63 -21.81 -24.99 -3.08
C HIS A 63 -20.33 -25.00 -3.44
N ALA A 64 -19.95 -25.67 -4.52
CA ALA A 64 -18.56 -25.74 -4.95
C ALA A 64 -18.02 -24.36 -5.37
N LEU A 65 -16.80 -24.04 -4.95
CA LEU A 65 -16.10 -22.83 -5.37
C LEU A 65 -15.14 -23.13 -6.54
N PRO A 66 -14.84 -22.15 -7.42
CA PRO A 66 -13.96 -22.37 -8.58
C PRO A 66 -12.53 -22.80 -8.25
N GLY A 67 -11.98 -22.39 -7.10
CA GLY A 67 -10.62 -22.72 -6.65
C GLY A 67 -10.49 -24.07 -5.95
N GLY A 68 -11.60 -24.76 -5.69
CA GLY A 68 -11.68 -25.88 -4.74
C GLY A 68 -12.48 -25.52 -3.50
N GLY A 69 -12.82 -26.50 -2.67
CA GLY A 69 -13.61 -26.30 -1.46
C GLY A 69 -15.07 -25.96 -1.74
N THR A 70 -15.80 -25.59 -0.70
CA THR A 70 -17.23 -25.28 -0.80
C THR A 70 -17.61 -24.08 0.05
N ILE A 71 -18.70 -23.39 -0.29
CA ILE A 71 -19.31 -22.34 0.52
C ILE A 71 -20.76 -22.67 0.85
N ARG A 72 -21.20 -22.33 2.06
CA ARG A 72 -22.63 -22.25 2.39
C ARG A 72 -22.92 -21.10 3.34
N ILE A 73 -24.15 -20.62 3.30
CA ILE A 73 -24.67 -19.63 4.23
C ILE A 73 -25.42 -20.36 5.34
N GLU A 74 -24.88 -20.29 6.55
CA GLU A 74 -25.51 -20.91 7.71
C GLU A 74 -26.55 -19.98 8.31
N LEU A 75 -27.76 -20.51 8.49
CA LEU A 75 -28.83 -19.82 9.20
C LEU A 75 -28.44 -19.77 10.68
N ASN A 76 -28.08 -18.57 11.13
CA ASN A 76 -27.55 -18.30 12.46
C ASN A 76 -28.30 -19.08 13.56
N GLY A 77 -27.62 -20.02 14.22
CA GLY A 77 -28.06 -20.51 15.52
C GLY A 77 -28.01 -19.34 16.50
N ILE A 78 -29.17 -18.78 16.88
CA ILE A 78 -29.26 -17.64 17.82
C ILE A 78 -28.72 -18.01 19.21
N ARG A 79 -28.49 -19.31 19.48
CA ARG A 79 -28.04 -19.80 20.79
C ARG A 79 -27.04 -20.94 20.62
N SER A 80 -25.99 -20.90 21.42
CA SER A 80 -25.08 -22.01 21.69
C SER A 80 -25.05 -22.24 23.19
N ALA A 81 -25.03 -23.50 23.64
CA ALA A 81 -24.94 -23.82 25.07
C ALA A 81 -23.58 -23.42 25.67
N ARG A 82 -22.55 -23.25 24.84
CA ARG A 82 -21.20 -22.81 25.23
C ARG A 82 -21.05 -21.28 25.32
N LEU A 83 -22.05 -20.50 24.89
CA LEU A 83 -22.01 -19.04 25.00
C LEU A 83 -22.49 -18.62 26.41
N PRO A 84 -21.66 -17.92 27.22
CA PRO A 84 -22.04 -17.48 28.55
C PRO A 84 -23.29 -16.58 28.56
N GLU A 85 -24.15 -16.71 29.58
CA GLU A 85 -25.39 -15.92 29.71
C GLU A 85 -25.16 -14.39 29.76
N VAL A 86 -23.95 -13.95 30.12
CA VAL A 86 -23.58 -12.53 30.17
C VAL A 86 -23.38 -11.90 28.77
N LEU A 87 -23.24 -12.72 27.73
CA LEU A 87 -23.05 -12.25 26.36
C LEU A 87 -24.39 -12.14 25.63
N ASP A 88 -24.70 -10.93 25.12
CA ASP A 88 -25.93 -10.68 24.39
C ASP A 88 -25.91 -11.38 23.01
N ALA A 89 -26.71 -12.45 22.89
CA ALA A 89 -26.85 -13.26 21.69
C ALA A 89 -27.44 -12.52 20.48
N SER A 90 -27.92 -11.28 20.65
CA SER A 90 -28.42 -10.46 19.54
C SER A 90 -27.31 -9.73 18.77
N THR A 91 -26.12 -9.60 19.36
CA THR A 91 -25.01 -8.89 18.70
C THR A 91 -24.42 -9.72 17.53
N PRO A 92 -23.97 -9.06 16.44
CA PRO A 92 -23.34 -9.75 15.31
C PRO A 92 -22.17 -10.64 15.70
N ASP A 93 -21.23 -10.12 16.51
CA ASP A 93 -20.07 -10.86 17.02
C ASP A 93 -20.46 -12.16 17.71
N HIS A 94 -21.46 -12.11 18.62
CA HIS A 94 -21.85 -13.28 19.39
C HIS A 94 -22.61 -14.30 18.52
N ARG A 95 -23.37 -13.85 17.51
CA ARG A 95 -24.01 -14.74 16.53
C ARG A 95 -22.96 -15.48 15.67
N ILE A 96 -21.87 -14.80 15.30
CA ILE A 96 -20.73 -15.44 14.60
C ILE A 96 -20.06 -16.48 15.51
N LEU A 97 -19.77 -16.13 16.76
CA LEU A 97 -19.17 -17.05 17.73
C LEU A 97 -20.07 -18.27 18.01
N ALA A 98 -21.37 -18.05 18.22
CA ALA A 98 -22.33 -19.14 18.45
C ALA A 98 -22.41 -20.09 17.25
N THR A 99 -22.36 -19.56 16.03
CA THR A 99 -22.31 -20.37 14.81
C THR A 99 -21.06 -21.24 14.79
N CYS A 100 -19.89 -20.66 15.06
CA CYS A 100 -18.63 -21.41 15.09
C CYS A 100 -18.62 -22.48 16.19
N LEU A 101 -19.08 -22.16 17.40
CA LEU A 101 -19.21 -23.11 18.51
C LEU A 101 -20.11 -24.30 18.17
N ASN A 102 -21.27 -24.05 17.58
CA ASN A 102 -22.21 -25.11 17.21
C ASN A 102 -21.65 -26.02 16.10
N LEU A 103 -20.88 -25.45 15.17
CA LEU A 103 -20.19 -26.23 14.14
C LEU A 103 -19.03 -27.03 14.73
N ASP A 104 -18.28 -26.45 15.67
CA ASP A 104 -17.21 -27.12 16.40
C ASP A 104 -17.77 -28.32 17.19
N ASP A 105 -18.90 -28.14 17.88
CA ASP A 105 -19.55 -29.22 18.62
C ASP A 105 -20.05 -30.35 17.69
N ALA A 106 -20.42 -30.02 16.44
CA ALA A 106 -20.91 -31.00 15.45
C ALA A 106 -19.79 -31.72 14.67
N THR A 107 -18.67 -31.04 14.42
CA THR A 107 -17.62 -31.50 13.48
C THR A 107 -16.25 -31.72 14.14
N GLY A 108 -15.98 -31.04 15.26
CA GLY A 108 -14.70 -31.05 15.98
C GLY A 108 -13.56 -30.32 15.26
N SER A 109 -13.85 -29.58 14.20
CA SER A 109 -12.82 -28.98 13.33
C SER A 109 -13.17 -27.58 12.84
N ALA A 110 -14.04 -26.86 13.56
CA ALA A 110 -14.44 -25.52 13.13
C ALA A 110 -13.41 -24.48 13.56
N VAL A 111 -13.00 -23.63 12.62
CA VAL A 111 -12.04 -22.54 12.85
C VAL A 111 -12.70 -21.20 12.56
N LEU A 112 -12.63 -20.27 13.50
CA LEU A 112 -13.07 -18.90 13.32
C LEU A 112 -11.96 -18.07 12.65
N VAL A 113 -12.17 -17.70 11.39
CA VAL A 113 -11.26 -16.83 10.65
C VAL A 113 -11.77 -15.38 10.69
N THR A 114 -10.99 -14.46 11.28
CA THR A 114 -11.39 -13.05 11.36
C THR A 114 -10.19 -12.09 11.42
N LYS A 115 -10.37 -10.87 10.91
CA LYS A 115 -9.43 -9.75 11.04
C LYS A 115 -9.58 -8.99 12.36
N ASP A 116 -10.70 -9.17 13.07
CA ASP A 116 -10.99 -8.45 14.32
C ASP A 116 -10.25 -9.12 15.50
N ALA A 117 -9.28 -8.41 16.06
CA ALA A 117 -8.51 -8.88 17.21
C ALA A 117 -9.39 -9.12 18.45
N ALA A 118 -10.41 -8.29 18.70
CA ALA A 118 -11.32 -8.47 19.82
C ALA A 118 -12.17 -9.73 19.65
N LEU A 119 -12.65 -10.00 18.42
CA LEU A 119 -13.40 -11.22 18.14
C LEU A 119 -12.53 -12.48 18.29
N ARG A 120 -11.25 -12.43 17.87
CA ARG A 120 -10.30 -13.52 18.12
C ARG A 120 -10.08 -13.78 19.61
N ILE A 121 -9.89 -12.73 20.42
CA ILE A 121 -9.74 -12.86 21.87
C ILE A 121 -10.98 -13.52 22.49
N LYS A 122 -12.18 -13.08 22.10
CA LYS A 122 -13.45 -13.69 22.56
C LYS A 122 -13.53 -15.17 22.18
N GLY A 123 -13.22 -15.53 20.93
CA GLY A 123 -13.24 -16.91 20.44
C GLY A 123 -12.26 -17.82 21.19
N ALA A 124 -11.02 -17.37 21.38
CA ALA A 124 -10.01 -18.12 22.12
C ALA A 124 -10.43 -18.39 23.58
N GLN A 125 -11.04 -17.40 24.25
CA GLN A 125 -11.56 -17.56 25.62
C GLN A 125 -12.71 -18.58 25.71
N LEU A 126 -13.45 -18.79 24.61
CA LEU A 126 -14.55 -19.77 24.52
C LEU A 126 -14.08 -21.16 24.03
N GLY A 127 -12.77 -21.35 23.84
CA GLY A 127 -12.19 -22.60 23.37
C GLY A 127 -12.46 -22.89 21.90
N VAL A 128 -12.64 -21.84 21.08
CA VAL A 128 -12.76 -21.96 19.61
C VAL A 128 -11.37 -21.77 19.00
N ALA A 129 -11.02 -22.60 18.01
CA ALA A 129 -9.83 -22.37 17.20
C ALA A 129 -9.99 -21.06 16.40
N VAL A 130 -9.07 -20.11 16.56
CA VAL A 130 -9.15 -18.78 15.94
C VAL A 130 -7.93 -18.51 15.07
N GLU A 131 -8.17 -17.98 13.87
CA GLU A 131 -7.11 -17.61 12.93
C GLU A 131 -7.30 -16.17 12.43
N ASP A 132 -6.17 -15.52 12.16
CA ASP A 132 -6.13 -14.19 11.55
C ASP A 132 -6.16 -14.30 10.03
N TYR A 133 -7.06 -13.56 9.37
CA TYR A 133 -7.11 -13.56 7.91
C TYR A 133 -6.03 -12.65 7.32
N ARG A 134 -5.05 -13.26 6.64
CA ARG A 134 -3.89 -12.58 6.05
C ARG A 134 -3.93 -12.42 4.53
N GLY A 135 -5.04 -12.76 3.86
CA GLY A 135 -5.12 -12.70 2.39
C GLY A 135 -5.02 -11.28 1.78
N ASP A 136 -5.26 -10.24 2.57
CA ASP A 136 -5.26 -8.85 2.10
C ASP A 136 -3.88 -8.17 2.17
N THR A 137 -2.90 -8.81 2.81
CA THR A 137 -1.53 -8.32 2.76
C THR A 137 -0.89 -8.89 1.53
N VAL A 138 -0.60 -8.05 0.53
CA VAL A 138 0.70 -8.22 -0.13
C VAL A 138 1.67 -8.23 1.04
N GLN A 139 2.27 -9.40 1.34
CA GLN A 139 3.43 -9.41 2.22
C GLN A 139 4.46 -8.59 1.46
N VAL A 140 4.51 -7.29 1.74
CA VAL A 140 5.69 -6.51 1.45
C VAL A 140 6.74 -7.22 2.25
N ASP A 141 7.65 -7.88 1.55
CA ASP A 141 8.80 -8.47 2.19
C ASP A 141 9.58 -7.33 2.82
N GLU A 142 9.35 -7.08 4.12
CA GLU A 142 10.04 -6.04 4.87
C GLU A 142 11.55 -6.30 4.91
N SER A 143 12.00 -7.51 4.54
CA SER A 143 13.42 -7.81 4.41
C SER A 143 14.04 -7.19 3.13
N TYR A 144 13.25 -6.99 2.07
CA TYR A 144 13.76 -6.40 0.85
C TYR A 144 13.78 -4.87 0.94
N SER A 145 14.97 -4.34 1.30
CA SER A 145 15.17 -2.90 1.45
C SER A 145 15.51 -2.15 0.15
N GLY A 146 15.61 -2.88 -0.98
CA GLY A 146 16.13 -2.35 -2.25
C GLY A 146 17.64 -2.14 -2.29
N VAL A 147 18.33 -2.40 -1.17
CA VAL A 147 19.79 -2.27 -1.02
C VAL A 147 20.38 -3.56 -0.46
N ALA A 148 21.49 -4.03 -1.04
CA ALA A 148 22.33 -5.09 -0.48
C ALA A 148 23.73 -4.58 -0.18
N GLU A 149 24.32 -5.05 0.91
CA GLU A 149 25.76 -4.89 1.18
C GLU A 149 26.46 -6.18 0.73
N VAL A 150 27.48 -6.06 -0.12
CA VAL A 150 28.15 -7.22 -0.73
C VAL A 150 29.66 -7.04 -0.60
N GLU A 151 30.34 -8.08 -0.13
CA GLU A 151 31.80 -8.13 -0.17
C GLU A 151 32.23 -8.64 -1.55
N VAL A 152 33.18 -7.95 -2.17
CA VAL A 152 33.68 -8.26 -3.52
C VAL A 152 35.21 -8.18 -3.54
N ASP A 153 35.82 -8.82 -4.51
CA ASP A 153 37.26 -8.70 -4.74
C ASP A 153 37.65 -7.31 -5.30
N GLN A 154 38.93 -6.96 -5.19
CA GLN A 154 39.43 -5.63 -5.55
C GLN A 154 39.29 -5.33 -7.06
N ASP A 155 39.40 -6.35 -7.89
CA ASP A 155 39.23 -6.31 -9.34
C ASP A 155 37.82 -5.86 -9.76
N VAL A 156 36.77 -6.30 -9.05
CA VAL A 156 35.39 -5.83 -9.28
C VAL A 156 35.26 -4.33 -9.02
N ILE A 157 35.90 -3.83 -7.95
CA ILE A 157 35.90 -2.40 -7.64
C ILE A 157 36.67 -1.62 -8.70
N ASP A 158 37.87 -2.07 -9.06
CA ASP A 158 38.69 -1.41 -10.07
C ASP A 158 37.94 -1.34 -11.42
N GLU A 159 37.29 -2.43 -11.85
CA GLU A 159 36.49 -2.47 -13.08
C GLU A 159 35.30 -1.50 -13.05
N LEU A 160 34.62 -1.35 -11.91
CA LEU A 160 33.54 -0.36 -11.75
C LEU A 160 34.04 1.08 -11.86
N TYR A 161 35.22 1.38 -11.33
CA TYR A 161 35.80 2.73 -11.41
C TYR A 161 36.35 3.04 -12.80
N ASP A 162 36.94 2.05 -13.48
CA ASP A 162 37.58 2.20 -14.78
C ASP A 162 36.58 2.20 -15.94
N SER A 163 35.62 1.28 -15.93
CA SER A 163 34.67 1.08 -17.03
C SER A 163 33.25 1.58 -16.75
N GLY A 164 32.95 1.86 -15.47
CA GLY A 164 31.62 2.28 -15.03
C GLY A 164 30.63 1.13 -14.79
N LYS A 165 31.02 -0.12 -15.05
CA LYS A 165 30.19 -1.31 -14.80
C LYS A 165 31.07 -2.54 -14.49
N ALA A 166 30.55 -3.51 -13.76
CA ALA A 166 31.22 -4.80 -13.57
C ALA A 166 30.20 -5.91 -13.33
N ALA A 167 30.59 -7.16 -13.61
CA ALA A 167 29.85 -8.32 -13.14
C ALA A 167 30.08 -8.49 -11.62
N ILE A 168 29.03 -8.85 -10.89
CA ILE A 168 29.09 -9.12 -9.46
C ILE A 168 28.93 -10.63 -9.25
N PRO A 169 30.03 -11.36 -8.97
CA PRO A 169 29.98 -12.81 -8.84
C PRO A 169 29.10 -13.26 -7.67
N GLU A 170 28.42 -14.39 -7.83
CA GLU A 170 27.69 -15.09 -6.74
C GLU A 170 26.57 -14.26 -6.08
N LEU A 171 26.06 -13.22 -6.77
CA LEU A 171 24.97 -12.39 -6.29
C LEU A 171 23.66 -12.74 -7.01
N GLU A 172 22.64 -13.13 -6.28
CA GLU A 172 21.26 -13.15 -6.80
C GLU A 172 20.67 -11.72 -6.83
N GLY A 173 21.10 -10.93 -7.82
CA GLY A 173 20.73 -9.53 -7.97
C GLY A 173 19.44 -9.32 -8.77
N ILE A 174 18.59 -8.40 -8.33
CA ILE A 174 17.39 -7.96 -9.06
C ILE A 174 17.68 -6.65 -9.78
N ILE A 175 17.15 -6.46 -10.99
CA ILE A 175 17.28 -5.19 -11.74
C ILE A 175 16.82 -4.02 -10.84
N ASN A 176 17.58 -2.92 -10.86
CA ASN A 176 17.41 -1.72 -10.03
C ASN A 176 17.65 -1.91 -8.52
N GLN A 177 18.15 -3.07 -8.08
CA GLN A 177 18.67 -3.22 -6.73
C GLN A 177 19.98 -2.44 -6.60
N TYR A 178 20.11 -1.65 -5.53
CA TYR A 178 21.36 -0.95 -5.22
C TYR A 178 22.28 -1.81 -4.38
N LEU A 179 23.58 -1.63 -4.61
CA LEU A 179 24.65 -2.36 -3.95
C LEU A 179 25.58 -1.38 -3.24
N VAL A 180 25.91 -1.70 -2.00
CA VAL A 180 27.04 -1.11 -1.27
C VAL A 180 28.15 -2.16 -1.28
N LEU A 181 29.09 -2.01 -2.21
CA LEU A 181 30.18 -2.95 -2.41
C LEU A 181 31.33 -2.62 -1.47
N ARG A 182 31.86 -3.63 -0.79
CA ARG A 182 33.03 -3.52 0.11
C ARG A 182 34.12 -4.43 -0.40
N GLY A 183 35.29 -3.85 -0.69
CA GLY A 183 36.47 -4.59 -1.10
C GLY A 183 37.49 -4.73 0.01
N PRO A 184 38.63 -5.37 -0.28
CA PRO A 184 39.71 -5.52 0.67
C PRO A 184 40.21 -4.18 1.23
N GLY A 185 40.37 -4.10 2.55
CA GLY A 185 40.85 -2.91 3.23
C GLY A 185 39.78 -1.82 3.35
N SER A 186 39.95 -0.71 2.63
CA SER A 186 39.02 0.44 2.66
C SER A 186 38.42 0.78 1.29
N SER A 187 38.55 -0.12 0.31
CA SER A 187 37.95 0.07 -1.01
C SER A 187 36.43 -0.19 -0.94
N SER A 188 35.66 0.66 -1.61
CA SER A 188 34.21 0.53 -1.67
C SER A 188 33.67 1.19 -2.93
N ALA A 189 32.48 0.75 -3.35
CA ALA A 189 31.77 1.37 -4.45
C ALA A 189 30.26 1.31 -4.20
N LEU A 190 29.54 2.27 -4.78
CA LEU A 190 28.08 2.22 -4.88
C LEU A 190 27.73 1.79 -6.29
N ALA A 191 26.77 0.87 -6.43
CA ALA A 191 26.35 0.38 -7.73
C ALA A 191 24.84 0.11 -7.78
N ARG A 192 24.30 -0.06 -8.99
CA ARG A 192 22.93 -0.48 -9.25
C ARG A 192 22.95 -1.64 -10.24
N VAL A 193 22.23 -2.71 -9.95
CA VAL A 193 22.09 -3.84 -10.89
C VAL A 193 21.36 -3.36 -12.14
N ALA A 194 22.01 -3.44 -13.29
CA ALA A 194 21.44 -3.09 -14.60
C ALA A 194 20.97 -4.32 -15.37
N GLU A 195 21.67 -5.45 -15.23
CA GLU A 195 21.31 -6.71 -15.87
C GLU A 195 21.31 -7.84 -14.84
N ALA A 196 20.22 -8.60 -14.76
CA ALA A 196 20.09 -9.74 -13.86
C ALA A 196 20.63 -11.03 -14.49
N GLY A 197 21.11 -11.94 -13.65
CA GLY A 197 21.71 -13.21 -14.06
C GLY A 197 22.37 -13.90 -12.86
N PRO A 198 23.07 -15.03 -13.09
CA PRO A 198 23.86 -15.69 -12.04
C PRO A 198 25.01 -14.80 -11.54
N ASP A 199 25.57 -13.97 -12.42
CA ASP A 199 26.55 -12.92 -12.11
C ASP A 199 26.02 -11.59 -12.67
N PRO A 200 25.17 -10.87 -11.94
CA PRO A 200 24.51 -9.67 -12.44
C PRO A 200 25.52 -8.57 -12.82
N VAL A 201 25.21 -7.79 -13.85
CA VAL A 201 26.02 -6.61 -14.22
C VAL A 201 25.50 -5.41 -13.46
N ALA A 202 26.36 -4.80 -12.65
CA ALA A 202 26.06 -3.58 -11.93
C ALA A 202 26.76 -2.37 -12.55
N ILE A 203 26.07 -1.23 -12.60
CA ILE A 203 26.60 0.06 -13.03
C ILE A 203 26.98 0.91 -11.82
N ARG A 204 28.10 1.62 -11.90
CA ARG A 204 28.59 2.46 -10.81
C ARG A 204 27.69 3.67 -10.58
N ILE A 205 27.35 3.90 -9.31
CA ILE A 205 26.66 5.10 -8.84
C ILE A 205 27.72 6.09 -8.31
N PRO A 206 27.81 7.31 -8.86
CA PRO A 206 28.89 8.25 -8.55
C PRO A 206 28.82 8.84 -7.12
N GLY A 207 27.76 8.58 -6.37
CA GLY A 207 27.55 9.10 -5.02
C GLY A 207 26.61 10.31 -5.00
N ALA A 208 26.90 11.29 -4.15
CA ALA A 208 26.02 12.44 -3.90
C ALA A 208 25.47 13.05 -5.21
N ARG A 209 24.16 13.27 -5.24
CA ARG A 209 23.45 13.86 -6.38
C ARG A 209 22.82 15.18 -5.99
N GLN A 210 22.72 16.06 -6.98
CA GLN A 210 21.96 17.30 -6.88
C GLN A 210 20.65 17.16 -7.65
N LEU A 211 19.58 17.66 -7.05
CA LEU A 211 18.26 17.77 -7.66
C LEU A 211 17.60 19.06 -7.17
N PHE A 212 17.23 19.93 -8.11
CA PHE A 212 16.57 21.20 -7.86
C PHE A 212 17.24 22.04 -6.75
N GLY A 213 18.56 22.23 -6.87
CA GLY A 213 19.37 22.98 -5.91
C GLY A 213 19.65 22.27 -4.56
N ILE A 214 19.16 21.05 -4.36
CA ILE A 214 19.38 20.26 -3.14
C ILE A 214 20.39 19.14 -3.40
N GLU A 215 21.32 18.95 -2.45
CA GLU A 215 22.24 17.81 -2.42
C GLU A 215 21.75 16.69 -1.50
N THR A 216 21.87 15.44 -1.96
CA THR A 216 21.53 14.25 -1.16
C THR A 216 22.47 14.11 0.05
N LYS A 217 21.92 13.86 1.24
CA LYS A 217 22.69 13.87 2.51
C LYS A 217 23.31 12.52 2.89
N ASN A 218 22.85 11.43 2.28
CA ASN A 218 23.34 10.09 2.59
C ASN A 218 23.15 9.15 1.38
N THR A 219 23.75 7.98 1.46
CA THR A 219 23.72 6.94 0.42
C THR A 219 22.30 6.55 -0.01
N ARG A 220 21.35 6.41 0.92
CA ARG A 220 19.96 6.05 0.59
C ARG A 220 19.24 7.17 -0.17
N GLN A 221 19.52 8.43 0.15
CA GLN A 221 18.99 9.57 -0.61
C GLN A 221 19.62 9.68 -2.00
N CYS A 222 20.91 9.36 -2.13
CA CYS A 222 21.59 9.22 -3.42
C CYS A 222 20.90 8.16 -4.30
N PHE A 223 20.59 6.99 -3.74
CA PHE A 223 19.86 5.93 -4.46
C PHE A 223 18.44 6.36 -4.85
N ALA A 224 17.70 6.98 -3.93
CA ALA A 224 16.37 7.51 -4.24
C ALA A 224 16.42 8.55 -5.37
N ALA A 225 17.38 9.48 -5.32
CA ALA A 225 17.58 10.47 -6.38
C ALA A 225 17.95 9.81 -7.72
N ASP A 226 18.75 8.75 -7.71
CA ASP A 226 19.07 7.99 -8.92
C ASP A 226 17.85 7.31 -9.54
N LEU A 227 17.00 6.66 -8.74
CA LEU A 227 15.74 6.11 -9.25
C LEU A 227 14.81 7.19 -9.79
N LEU A 228 14.63 8.29 -9.04
CA LEU A 228 13.64 9.32 -9.38
C LEU A 228 14.01 10.09 -10.65
N LEU A 229 15.29 10.24 -10.97
CA LEU A 229 15.77 10.98 -12.15
C LEU A 229 15.95 10.09 -13.39
N ASP A 230 15.80 8.78 -13.25
CA ASP A 230 15.95 7.83 -14.35
C ASP A 230 14.63 7.71 -15.15
N PRO A 231 14.59 8.19 -16.41
CA PRO A 231 13.37 8.18 -17.22
C PRO A 231 12.97 6.76 -17.67
N ASP A 232 13.87 5.79 -17.61
CA ASP A 232 13.57 4.41 -17.97
C ASP A 232 12.79 3.68 -16.86
N ILE A 233 12.73 4.27 -15.66
CA ILE A 233 12.00 3.74 -14.51
C ILE A 233 10.65 4.46 -14.39
N GLN A 234 9.59 3.82 -14.89
CA GLN A 234 8.25 4.42 -14.95
C GLN A 234 7.53 4.53 -13.60
N ALA A 235 7.94 3.72 -12.61
CA ALA A 235 7.31 3.70 -11.29
C ALA A 235 8.36 3.46 -10.21
N VAL A 236 8.37 4.34 -9.21
CA VAL A 236 9.28 4.28 -8.06
C VAL A 236 8.45 4.26 -6.79
N SER A 237 8.72 3.30 -5.91
CA SER A 237 8.17 3.24 -4.57
C SER A 237 9.25 3.60 -3.56
N LEU A 238 9.03 4.65 -2.77
CA LEU A 238 9.93 5.04 -1.69
C LEU A 238 9.30 4.69 -0.35
N MET A 239 9.85 3.69 0.33
CA MET A 239 9.44 3.28 1.67
C MET A 239 10.48 3.70 2.71
N GLY A 240 10.02 4.07 3.90
CA GLY A 240 10.91 4.44 5.01
C GLY A 240 10.22 5.26 6.08
N MET A 241 10.89 5.41 7.23
CA MET A 241 10.36 6.14 8.39
C MET A 241 10.05 7.62 8.07
N ALA A 242 9.22 8.25 8.89
CA ALA A 242 8.98 9.69 8.83
C ALA A 242 10.30 10.48 8.99
N GLY A 243 10.43 11.60 8.28
CA GLY A 243 11.63 12.44 8.33
C GLY A 243 12.82 11.98 7.47
N THR A 244 12.71 10.86 6.74
CA THR A 244 13.76 10.38 5.82
C THR A 244 13.88 11.18 4.50
N GLY A 245 12.95 12.13 4.27
CA GLY A 245 12.97 13.04 3.12
C GLY A 245 12.33 12.49 1.84
N LYS A 246 11.51 11.43 1.93
CA LYS A 246 10.88 10.77 0.76
C LYS A 246 10.09 11.77 -0.10
N THR A 247 9.07 12.40 0.48
CA THR A 247 8.21 13.37 -0.21
C THR A 247 9.02 14.57 -0.70
N PHE A 248 9.93 15.08 0.14
CA PHE A 248 10.81 16.21 -0.21
C PHE A 248 11.69 15.91 -1.43
N LEU A 249 12.36 14.74 -1.48
CA LEU A 249 13.18 14.33 -2.61
C LEU A 249 12.33 14.05 -3.86
N SER A 250 11.15 13.45 -3.73
CA SER A 250 10.23 13.25 -4.86
C SER A 250 9.79 14.58 -5.46
N LEU A 251 9.46 15.57 -4.63
CA LEU A 251 9.09 16.92 -5.09
C LEU A 251 10.26 17.59 -5.82
N ALA A 252 11.46 17.56 -5.22
CA ALA A 252 12.64 18.13 -5.82
C ALA A 252 13.00 17.46 -7.16
N ALA A 253 12.92 16.12 -7.25
CA ALA A 253 13.16 15.40 -8.50
C ALA A 253 12.07 15.66 -9.55
N GLY A 254 10.82 15.87 -9.09
CA GLY A 254 9.71 16.27 -9.94
C GLY A 254 9.92 17.64 -10.57
N LEU A 255 10.27 18.63 -9.74
CA LEU A 255 10.54 20.00 -10.18
C LEU A 255 11.77 20.07 -11.08
N GLU A 256 12.85 19.34 -10.76
CA GLU A 256 14.01 19.19 -11.63
C GLU A 256 13.60 18.69 -13.04
N GLN A 257 12.77 17.64 -13.11
CA GLN A 257 12.38 17.06 -14.39
C GLN A 257 11.40 17.92 -15.19
N VAL A 258 10.61 18.77 -14.54
CA VAL A 258 9.62 19.64 -15.19
C VAL A 258 10.21 21.00 -15.56
N ILE A 259 10.93 21.65 -14.63
CA ILE A 259 11.42 23.02 -14.78
C ILE A 259 12.80 23.04 -15.45
N GLU A 260 13.76 22.27 -14.95
CA GLU A 260 15.14 22.31 -15.40
C GLU A 260 15.36 21.44 -16.65
N MET A 261 14.82 20.22 -16.66
CA MET A 261 15.01 19.27 -17.76
C MET A 261 13.91 19.32 -18.83
N GLY A 262 12.75 19.90 -18.53
CA GLY A 262 11.61 20.00 -19.46
C GLY A 262 11.08 18.66 -19.97
N ARG A 263 11.27 17.56 -19.22
CA ARG A 263 10.85 16.20 -19.62
C ARG A 263 9.35 15.99 -19.51
N TYR A 264 8.75 16.56 -18.47
CA TYR A 264 7.32 16.49 -18.20
C TYR A 264 6.73 17.91 -18.17
N ARG A 265 5.43 18.01 -18.44
CA ARG A 265 4.73 19.30 -18.44
C ARG A 265 4.43 19.81 -17.03
N ARG A 266 4.16 18.89 -16.10
CA ARG A 266 3.58 19.19 -14.79
C ARG A 266 3.97 18.16 -13.75
N VAL A 267 4.16 18.60 -12.50
CA VAL A 267 4.19 17.74 -11.31
C VAL A 267 2.79 17.71 -10.71
N SER A 268 2.20 16.53 -10.55
CA SER A 268 0.89 16.38 -9.91
C SER A 268 1.03 15.55 -8.63
N VAL A 269 0.73 16.16 -7.48
CA VAL A 269 0.79 15.53 -6.16
C VAL A 269 -0.60 15.13 -5.72
N TYR A 270 -0.76 13.85 -5.38
CA TYR A 270 -1.99 13.30 -4.87
C TYR A 270 -1.81 12.77 -3.46
N ARG A 271 -2.71 13.16 -2.55
CA ARG A 271 -2.69 12.69 -1.15
C ARG A 271 -4.04 12.08 -0.75
N PRO A 272 -4.08 10.96 -0.02
CA PRO A 272 -5.33 10.42 0.50
C PRO A 272 -5.92 11.34 1.56
N LEU A 273 -7.25 11.48 1.53
CA LEU A 273 -7.98 12.29 2.50
C LEU A 273 -8.34 11.45 3.71
N ILE A 274 -7.43 11.40 4.67
CA ILE A 274 -7.69 10.74 5.96
C ILE A 274 -8.28 11.80 6.88
N ALA A 275 -9.49 11.58 7.38
CA ALA A 275 -10.09 12.49 8.34
C ALA A 275 -9.23 12.53 9.61
N VAL A 276 -8.58 13.66 9.88
CA VAL A 276 -7.88 13.90 11.15
C VAL A 276 -8.93 14.43 12.13
N GLY A 277 -9.49 13.55 12.96
CA GLY A 277 -10.53 13.91 13.94
C GLY A 277 -11.95 13.92 13.38
N ARG A 278 -12.85 14.73 13.96
CA ARG A 278 -14.28 14.82 13.58
C ARG A 278 -14.56 15.65 12.31
N GLN A 279 -13.54 16.03 11.56
CA GLN A 279 -13.69 16.93 10.41
C GLN A 279 -13.85 16.11 9.12
N GLU A 280 -15.10 15.95 8.69
CA GLU A 280 -15.41 15.57 7.31
C GLU A 280 -15.36 16.81 6.41
N ILE A 281 -14.85 16.68 5.18
CA ILE A 281 -14.69 17.78 4.19
C ILE A 281 -15.97 18.59 3.96
N GLY A 282 -17.14 17.96 4.18
CA GLY A 282 -18.45 18.60 4.09
C GLY A 282 -18.67 19.77 5.07
N PHE A 283 -17.89 19.88 6.16
CA PHE A 283 -18.09 20.89 7.20
C PHE A 283 -17.16 22.10 7.13
N LEU A 284 -16.14 22.10 6.26
CA LEU A 284 -15.26 23.26 6.11
C LEU A 284 -15.94 24.32 5.20
N PRO A 285 -16.05 25.58 5.63
CA PRO A 285 -16.45 26.68 4.76
C PRO A 285 -15.32 26.99 3.77
N GLY A 286 -15.67 27.45 2.56
CA GLY A 286 -14.68 27.83 1.54
C GLY A 286 -14.81 27.09 0.21
N ASP A 287 -13.92 27.42 -0.73
CA ASP A 287 -13.78 26.70 -2.00
C ASP A 287 -13.09 25.34 -1.80
N LEU A 288 -12.98 24.54 -2.87
CA LEU A 288 -12.38 23.20 -2.77
C LEU A 288 -10.91 23.26 -2.30
N THR A 289 -10.17 24.29 -2.69
CA THR A 289 -8.76 24.47 -2.38
C THR A 289 -8.58 24.78 -0.89
N GLU A 290 -9.35 25.72 -0.35
CA GLU A 290 -9.37 26.06 1.08
C GLU A 290 -9.75 24.86 1.95
N LYS A 291 -10.63 23.98 1.45
CA LYS A 291 -11.01 22.74 2.15
C LYS A 291 -9.91 21.69 2.15
N LEU A 292 -8.99 21.70 1.19
CA LEU A 292 -7.92 20.72 1.08
C LEU A 292 -6.63 21.20 1.74
N GLU A 293 -6.49 22.50 1.98
CA GLU A 293 -5.30 23.15 2.55
C GLU A 293 -4.73 22.43 3.79
N PRO A 294 -5.53 22.02 4.81
CA PRO A 294 -4.97 21.35 6.00
C PRO A 294 -4.27 20.03 5.68
N TRP A 295 -4.76 19.31 4.66
CA TRP A 295 -4.18 18.05 4.22
C TRP A 295 -2.98 18.25 3.29
N MET A 296 -2.84 19.41 2.66
CA MET A 296 -1.73 19.71 1.76
C MET A 296 -0.60 20.52 2.40
N ALA A 297 -0.78 21.01 3.64
CA ALA A 297 0.18 21.84 4.35
C ALA A 297 1.61 21.27 4.36
N ALA A 298 1.77 19.97 4.63
CA ALA A 298 3.10 19.33 4.63
C ALA A 298 3.79 19.32 3.26
N VAL A 299 3.01 19.25 2.16
CA VAL A 299 3.54 19.33 0.80
C VAL A 299 3.94 20.78 0.49
N HIS A 300 3.09 21.76 0.86
CA HIS A 300 3.43 23.19 0.77
C HIS A 300 4.71 23.54 1.52
N ASP A 301 4.88 23.07 2.75
CA ASP A 301 6.09 23.34 3.55
C ASP A 301 7.35 22.80 2.86
N ASN A 302 7.28 21.60 2.27
CA ASN A 302 8.39 21.04 1.48
C ASN A 302 8.69 21.90 0.25
N LEU A 303 7.66 22.35 -0.47
CA LEU A 303 7.82 23.23 -1.63
C LEU A 303 8.47 24.56 -1.23
N TYR A 304 7.97 25.22 -0.19
CA TYR A 304 8.56 26.47 0.30
C TYR A 304 10.03 26.29 0.72
N ALA A 305 10.39 25.15 1.30
CA ALA A 305 11.77 24.85 1.62
C ALA A 305 12.67 24.68 0.37
N LEU A 306 12.14 24.18 -0.75
CA LEU A 306 12.87 24.08 -2.02
C LEU A 306 13.12 25.45 -2.66
N PHE A 307 12.21 26.40 -2.49
CA PHE A 307 12.35 27.78 -3.01
C PHE A 307 13.00 28.75 -2.00
N GLY A 308 13.34 28.29 -0.79
CA GLY A 308 13.83 29.12 0.32
C GLY A 308 15.19 29.80 0.14
N GLY A 309 15.88 29.56 -0.98
CA GLY A 309 17.24 30.04 -1.24
C GLY A 309 17.37 31.24 -2.17
N GLU A 310 16.31 31.63 -2.90
CA GLU A 310 16.36 32.71 -3.88
C GLU A 310 15.62 33.96 -3.39
N GLY A 311 16.03 35.15 -3.85
CA GLY A 311 15.55 36.44 -3.34
C GLY A 311 14.06 36.77 -3.56
N ALA A 312 13.27 35.82 -4.05
CA ALA A 312 11.82 35.87 -4.12
C ALA A 312 11.20 35.25 -2.86
N ASN A 313 10.00 35.68 -2.50
CA ASN A 313 9.25 35.04 -1.44
C ASN A 313 8.91 33.60 -1.88
N PRO A 314 9.31 32.54 -1.13
CA PRO A 314 9.06 31.16 -1.53
C PRO A 314 7.58 30.84 -1.74
N ARG A 315 6.68 31.57 -1.08
CA ARG A 315 5.23 31.45 -1.28
C ARG A 315 4.83 31.91 -2.67
N ASP A 316 5.23 33.13 -3.04
CA ASP A 316 4.92 33.73 -4.34
C ASP A 316 5.46 32.87 -5.49
N ALA A 317 6.66 32.29 -5.34
CA ALA A 317 7.24 31.39 -6.33
C ALA A 317 6.43 30.10 -6.50
N VAL A 318 5.98 29.49 -5.40
CA VAL A 318 5.14 28.28 -5.44
C VAL A 318 3.76 28.59 -6.01
N ASP A 319 3.17 29.72 -5.64
CA ASP A 319 1.87 30.16 -6.15
C ASP A 319 1.92 30.39 -7.67
N GLU A 320 3.02 30.97 -8.19
CA GLU A 320 3.24 31.11 -9.63
C GLU A 320 3.24 29.74 -10.35
N LEU A 321 3.81 28.69 -9.75
CA LEU A 321 3.80 27.34 -10.34
C LEU A 321 2.40 26.74 -10.43
N PHE A 322 1.54 27.02 -9.46
CA PHE A 322 0.13 26.64 -9.50
C PHE A 322 -0.62 27.41 -10.58
N GLU A 323 -0.43 28.73 -10.66
CA GLU A 323 -1.08 29.58 -11.67
C GLU A 323 -0.68 29.19 -13.10
N ARG A 324 0.56 28.75 -13.30
CA ARG A 324 1.10 28.33 -14.60
C ARG A 324 0.80 26.87 -14.95
N ASP A 325 0.05 26.15 -14.12
CA ASP A 325 -0.25 24.72 -14.27
C ASP A 325 1.01 23.83 -14.38
N VAL A 326 2.10 24.27 -13.73
CA VAL A 326 3.36 23.52 -13.61
C VAL A 326 3.31 22.57 -12.41
N LEU A 327 2.53 22.93 -11.40
CA LEU A 327 2.29 22.14 -10.20
C LEU A 327 0.78 21.99 -9.96
N GLU A 328 0.34 20.78 -9.63
CA GLU A 328 -1.03 20.48 -9.24
C GLU A 328 -1.03 19.69 -7.92
N MET A 329 -1.97 20.00 -7.03
CA MET A 329 -2.22 19.19 -5.84
C MET A 329 -3.70 18.85 -5.75
N ALA A 330 -3.99 17.57 -5.53
CA ALA A 330 -5.37 17.10 -5.44
C ALA A 330 -5.48 15.90 -4.51
N ALA A 331 -6.71 15.56 -4.11
CA ALA A 331 -6.94 14.32 -3.40
C ALA A 331 -6.82 13.12 -4.35
N VAL A 332 -6.36 11.98 -3.84
CA VAL A 332 -6.24 10.72 -4.62
C VAL A 332 -7.55 10.32 -5.30
N THR A 333 -8.71 10.66 -4.72
CA THR A 333 -10.03 10.40 -5.31
C THR A 333 -10.24 11.07 -6.67
N TYR A 334 -9.50 12.15 -6.97
CA TYR A 334 -9.56 12.87 -8.25
C TYR A 334 -8.80 12.16 -9.38
N LEU A 335 -7.97 11.16 -9.07
CA LEU A 335 -7.33 10.33 -10.10
C LEU A 335 -8.35 9.49 -10.87
N ARG A 336 -9.49 9.17 -10.26
CA ARG A 336 -10.46 8.23 -10.83
C ARG A 336 -11.06 8.77 -12.12
N GLY A 337 -10.76 8.10 -13.23
CA GLY A 337 -11.28 8.44 -14.56
C GLY A 337 -10.53 9.57 -15.26
N ARG A 338 -9.41 10.06 -14.71
CA ARG A 338 -8.52 11.00 -15.41
C ARG A 338 -7.54 10.24 -16.29
N SER A 339 -7.24 10.83 -17.46
CA SER A 339 -6.10 10.44 -18.28
C SER A 339 -4.93 11.33 -17.90
N ILE A 340 -3.85 10.75 -17.38
CA ILE A 340 -2.64 11.47 -17.00
C ILE A 340 -1.66 11.33 -18.17
N THR A 341 -1.28 12.44 -18.79
CA THR A 341 -0.43 12.44 -19.98
C THR A 341 0.67 13.46 -19.82
N ASN A 342 1.92 13.01 -19.92
CA ASN A 342 3.11 13.85 -19.83
C ASN A 342 3.24 14.61 -18.48
N GLU A 343 2.92 13.92 -17.38
CA GLU A 343 2.98 14.46 -16.02
C GLU A 343 3.77 13.52 -15.13
N LEU A 344 4.53 14.09 -14.20
CA LEU A 344 5.17 13.33 -13.13
C LEU A 344 4.20 13.30 -11.95
N VAL A 345 3.77 12.10 -11.58
CA VAL A 345 2.78 11.89 -10.53
C VAL A 345 3.47 11.48 -9.24
N ILE A 346 3.17 12.18 -8.15
CA ILE A 346 3.60 11.83 -6.80
C ILE A 346 2.36 11.44 -6.01
N VAL A 347 2.29 10.21 -5.54
CA VAL A 347 1.27 9.79 -4.57
C VAL A 347 1.93 9.77 -3.19
N ASP A 348 1.61 10.76 -2.38
CA ASP A 348 2.16 10.89 -1.02
C ASP A 348 1.28 10.15 -0.02
N GLU A 349 1.87 9.66 1.07
CA GLU A 349 1.18 8.88 2.11
C GLU A 349 0.40 7.65 1.58
N ALA A 350 0.91 7.01 0.53
CA ALA A 350 0.27 5.91 -0.20
C ALA A 350 0.00 4.64 0.63
N GLN A 351 0.52 4.57 1.86
CA GLN A 351 0.24 3.48 2.80
C GLN A 351 -1.15 3.55 3.45
N ASN A 352 -1.87 4.67 3.29
CA ASN A 352 -3.18 4.89 3.89
C ASN A 352 -4.31 4.79 2.87
#